data_AF-A0A3S1DAF1-F1
#
_entry.id   AF-A0A3S1DAF1-F1
#
_cell.length_a   1.000
_cell.length_b   1.000
_cell.length_c   1.000
_cell.angle_alpha   90.00
_cell.angle_beta   90.00
_cell.angle_gamma   90.00
#
_symmetry.space_group_name_H-M   'P 1'
#
loop_
_entity.id
_entity.type
_entity.pdbx_description
1 polymer ?
#
loop_
_entity_poly.entity_id
_entity_poly.type
_entity_poly.pdbx_seq_one_letter_code
_entity_poly.pdbx_strand_id
1 'polypeptide(L)' 'MKMYRCTRNKPYTDEVPGATKTNARQGHYVKANSVEEAIAEMGKQFPEEIEAGFTAEEWNDN' A
#
# COMPACT_ATOMS: atom_id res chain seq x y z
N MET A 1 9.51 12.30 9.92
CA MET A 1 8.91 11.04 9.45
C MET A 1 7.44 11.03 9.79
N LYS A 2 6.60 10.87 8.77
CA LYS A 2 5.15 10.76 8.87
C LYS A 2 4.72 9.33 8.56
N MET A 3 3.54 8.94 9.00
CA MET A 3 2.98 7.64 8.64
C MET A 3 2.28 7.79 7.28
N TYR A 4 2.52 6.85 6.37
CA TYR A 4 1.84 6.76 5.09
C TYR A 4 1.12 5.42 5.02
N ARG A 5 -0.18 5.46 4.70
CA ARG A 5 -0.95 4.27 4.39
C ARG A 5 -0.75 3.96 2.91
N CYS A 6 0.01 2.93 2.62
CA CYS A 6 0.27 2.44 1.27
C CYS A 6 -0.71 1.33 0.90
N THR A 7 -1.32 1.42 -0.27
CA THR A 7 -2.25 0.42 -0.80
C THR A 7 -1.71 -0.16 -2.09
N ARG A 8 -1.82 -1.48 -2.24
CA ARG A 8 -1.40 -2.21 -3.44
C ARG A 8 -2.47 -2.05 -4.53
N ASN A 9 -2.07 -1.57 -5.72
CA ASN A 9 -3.01 -1.40 -6.84
C ASN A 9 -3.26 -2.71 -7.61
N LYS A 10 -2.42 -3.73 -7.39
CA LYS A 10 -2.63 -5.05 -7.99
C LYS A 10 -3.98 -5.61 -7.51
N PRO A 11 -4.90 -5.94 -8.42
CA PRO A 11 -6.10 -6.67 -8.04
C PRO A 11 -5.67 -8.04 -7.50
N TYR A 12 -6.19 -8.45 -6.34
CA TYR A 12 -5.97 -9.81 -5.85
C TYR A 12 -6.52 -10.79 -6.89
N THR A 13 -5.67 -11.71 -7.33
CA THR A 13 -6.02 -12.79 -8.27
C THR A 13 -6.81 -13.91 -7.63
N ASP A 14 -6.83 -14.00 -6.31
CA ASP A 14 -7.49 -15.08 -5.59
C ASP A 14 -8.98 -14.78 -5.38
N GLU A 15 -9.83 -15.74 -5.76
CA GLU A 15 -11.26 -15.83 -5.42
C GLU A 15 -11.47 -16.11 -3.92
N VAL A 16 -10.78 -15.38 -3.04
CA VAL A 16 -10.99 -15.47 -1.60
C VAL A 16 -12.25 -14.69 -1.20
N PRO A 17 -13.13 -15.25 -0.35
CA PRO A 17 -14.28 -14.52 0.20
C PRO A 17 -13.76 -13.34 1.05
N GLY A 18 -13.67 -12.16 0.42
CA GLY A 18 -12.97 -10.98 0.94
C GLY A 18 -12.25 -10.15 -0.13
N ALA A 19 -12.02 -10.70 -1.33
CA ALA A 19 -11.34 -10.03 -2.46
C ALA A 19 -12.02 -8.73 -2.92
N THR A 20 -13.33 -8.62 -2.72
CA THR A 20 -14.18 -7.48 -3.11
C THR A 20 -14.29 -6.40 -2.04
N LYS A 21 -13.82 -6.62 -0.80
CA LYS A 21 -13.83 -5.61 0.26
C LYS A 21 -12.49 -4.88 0.30
N THR A 22 -12.36 -3.84 -0.51
CA THR A 22 -11.21 -2.91 -0.48
C THR A 22 -10.98 -2.28 0.90
N ASN A 23 -12.03 -2.14 1.72
CA ASN A 23 -11.94 -1.65 3.10
C ASN A 23 -11.33 -2.66 4.09
N ALA A 24 -11.26 -3.95 3.71
CA ALA A 24 -10.57 -5.00 4.47
C ALA A 24 -9.12 -5.20 4.01
N ARG A 25 -8.67 -4.51 2.95
CA ARG A 25 -7.25 -4.51 2.56
C ARG A 25 -6.51 -3.70 3.62
N GLN A 26 -5.69 -4.39 4.42
CA GLN A 26 -4.75 -3.72 5.31
C GLN A 26 -3.83 -2.88 4.42
N GLY A 27 -3.94 -1.55 4.54
CA GLY A 27 -2.91 -0.68 3.98
C GLY A 27 -1.61 -0.98 4.71
N HIS A 28 -0.50 -0.99 3.99
CA HIS A 28 0.81 -1.07 4.59
C HIS A 28 1.17 0.29 5.18
N TYR A 29 1.32 0.35 6.50
CA TYR A 29 1.70 1.58 7.18
C TYR A 29 3.22 1.72 7.14
N VAL A 30 3.71 2.65 6.32
CA VAL A 30 5.13 2.91 6.11
C VAL A 30 5.47 4.26 6.73
N LYS A 31 6.54 4.32 7.52
CA LYS A 31 7.07 5.60 8.01
C LYS A 31 8.09 6.14 7.02
N ALA A 32 7.81 7.30 6.44
CA ALA A 32 8.66 7.94 5.44
C ALA A 32 8.69 9.46 5.64
N ASN A 33 9.57 10.19 4.95
CA ASN A 33 9.52 11.66 4.93
C ASN A 33 8.70 12.21 3.76
N SER A 34 8.42 11.39 2.75
CA SER A 34 7.58 11.71 1.62
C SER A 34 6.81 10.48 1.11
N VAL A 35 5.79 10.74 0.29
CA VAL A 35 5.02 9.71 -0.44
C VAL A 35 5.95 8.86 -1.32
N GLU A 36 6.92 9.48 -1.98
CA GLU A 36 7.87 8.79 -2.85
C GLU A 36 8.76 7.79 -2.08
N GLU A 37 9.24 8.18 -0.89
CA GLU A 37 9.97 7.25 -0.01
C GLU A 37 9.07 6.09 0.44
N ALA A 38 7.81 6.35 0.77
CA ALA A 38 6.86 5.32 1.18
C ALA A 38 6.59 4.32 0.05
N ILE A 39 6.43 4.79 -1.19
CA ILE A 39 6.26 3.95 -2.38
C ILE A 39 7.54 3.17 -2.69
N ALA A 40 8.72 3.77 -2.52
CA ALA A 40 9.99 3.09 -2.74
C ALA A 40 10.21 1.94 -1.73
N GLU A 41 9.85 2.14 -0.46
CA GLU A 41 9.83 1.09 0.56
C GLU A 41 8.86 -0.04 0.21
N MET A 42 7.68 0.29 -0.31
CA MET A 42 6.72 -0.70 -0.81
C MET A 42 7.27 -1.49 -1.98
N GLY A 43 7.96 -0.84 -2.93
CA GLY A 43 8.61 -1.52 -4.05
C GLY A 43 9.69 -2.50 -3.61
N LYS A 44 10.45 -2.20 -2.55
CA LYS A 44 11.41 -3.15 -1.98
C LYS A 44 10.74 -4.37 -1.34
N GLN A 45 9.59 -4.17 -0.69
CA GLN A 45 8.83 -5.26 -0.04
C GLN A 45 8.03 -6.09 -1.05
N PHE A 46 7.54 -5.47 -2.12
CA PHE A 46 6.67 -6.07 -3.13
C PHE A 46 7.21 -5.81 -4.55
N PRO A 47 8.39 -6.35 -4.90
CA PRO A 47 9.01 -6.09 -6.20
C PRO A 47 8.14 -6.55 -7.39
N GLU A 48 7.35 -7.61 -7.20
CA GLU A 48 6.43 -8.18 -8.20
C GLU A 48 5.16 -7.35 -8.45
N GLU A 49 5.01 -6.24 -7.73
CA GLU A 49 3.85 -5.36 -7.79
C GLU A 49 4.21 -3.91 -8.11
N ILE A 50 5.51 -3.62 -8.27
CA ILE A 50 6.00 -2.34 -8.75
C ILE A 50 5.34 -1.98 -10.10
N GLU A 51 5.17 -2.96 -10.99
CA GLU A 51 4.49 -2.76 -12.29
C GLU A 51 3.01 -2.39 -12.14
N ALA A 52 2.34 -2.89 -11.09
CA ALA A 52 0.95 -2.52 -10.79
C ALA A 52 0.86 -1.16 -10.08
N GLY A 53 1.93 -0.75 -9.40
CA GLY A 53 2.03 0.49 -8.64
C GLY A 53 1.42 0.42 -7.24
N PHE A 54 1.76 1.43 -6.44
CA PHE A 54 1.26 1.61 -5.08
C PHE A 54 0.72 3.03 -4.91
N THR A 55 -0.40 3.18 -4.23
CA THR A 55 -0.88 4.48 -3.75
C THR A 55 -0.44 4.67 -2.31
N ALA A 56 0.14 5.83 -1.98
CA ALA A 56 0.52 6.17 -0.62
C ALA A 56 -0.14 7.49 -0.19
N GLU A 57 -0.86 7.45 0.93
CA GLU A 57 -1.57 8.59 1.49
C GLU A 57 -1.05 8.87 2.90
N GLU A 58 -0.89 10.15 3.26
CA GLU A 58 -0.46 10.53 4.60
C GLU A 58 -1.54 10.13 5.63
N TRP A 59 -1.17 9.28 6.58
CA TRP A 59 -2.07 8.80 7.63
C TRP A 59 -1.86 9.63 8.90
N ASN A 60 -2.80 10.52 9.19
CA ASN A 60 -2.94 11.13 10.50
C ASN A 60 -3.96 10.32 11.30
N ASP A 61 -3.47 9.60 12.31
CA ASP A 61 -4.29 9.01 13.37
C ASP A 61 -4.82 10.19 14.21
N ASN A 62 -6.08 10.56 14.01
CA ASN A 62 -6.73 11.68 14.67
C ASN A 62 -7.81 11.14 15.61
#